data_AF-A0A4P6WH93-F1
#
_entry.id   AF-A0A4P6WH93-F1
#
_cell.length_a   1.000
_cell.length_b   1.000
_cell.length_c   1.000
_cell.angle_alpha   90.00
_cell.angle_beta   90.00
_cell.angle_gamma   90.00
#
_symmetry.space_group_name_H-M   'P 1'
#
loop_
_entity.id
_entity.type
_entity.pdbx_description
1 polymer ?
#
loop_
_entity_poly.entity_id
_entity_poly.type
_entity_poly.pdbx_seq_one_letter_code
_entity_poly.pdbx_strand_id
1 'polypeptide(L)'
;MSTKRDKMLTMWVTQDEHQQLLERCDGKQLAAWMRQICLDTRPARSSRLPSIDPVLLRQLAGMGNNLNQIARKINGGQWSGADRVQVVAALMAIDAGLERLRHTVRENGADDDR
;
A
#
# COMPACT_ATOMS: atom_id res chain seq x y z
N MET A 1 13.81 -17.75 -0.19
CA MET A 1 12.69 -18.69 -0.01
C MET A 1 12.45 -18.85 1.48
N SER A 2 11.22 -18.68 1.98
CA SER A 2 10.93 -18.87 3.41
C SER A 2 10.99 -20.36 3.76
N THR A 3 11.95 -20.77 4.58
CA THR A 3 12.03 -22.15 5.07
C THR A 3 10.75 -22.50 5.84
N LYS A 4 10.16 -23.67 5.56
CA LYS A 4 8.93 -24.14 6.22
C LYS A 4 9.25 -24.53 7.67
N ARG A 5 8.39 -24.14 8.61
CA ARG A 5 8.44 -24.58 10.02
C ARG A 5 7.78 -25.96 10.13
N ASP A 6 8.53 -26.96 10.55
CA ASP A 6 8.12 -28.38 10.56
C ASP A 6 8.16 -29.02 11.96
N LYS A 7 8.70 -28.33 12.97
CA LYS A 7 8.73 -28.76 14.37
C LYS A 7 7.76 -27.96 15.24
N MET A 8 7.11 -28.65 16.19
CA MET A 8 6.20 -28.07 17.18
C MET A 8 6.84 -28.13 18.57
N LEU A 9 6.69 -27.07 19.35
CA LEU A 9 7.09 -27.01 20.75
C LEU A 9 5.84 -26.98 21.62
N THR A 10 5.70 -27.94 22.52
CA THR A 10 4.63 -27.98 23.53
C THR A 10 5.29 -27.85 24.90
N MET A 11 4.74 -26.98 25.76
CA MET A 11 5.17 -26.83 27.15
C MET A 11 3.96 -26.77 28.07
N TRP A 12 4.12 -27.29 29.28
CA TRP A 12 3.14 -27.12 30.34
C TRP A 12 3.46 -25.83 31.09
N VAL A 13 2.42 -25.06 31.39
CA VAL A 13 2.51 -23.81 32.15
C VAL A 13 1.40 -23.79 33.19
N THR A 14 1.65 -23.10 34.28
CA THR A 14 0.62 -22.74 35.25
C THR A 14 -0.31 -21.68 34.67
N GLN A 15 -1.46 -21.47 35.30
CA GLN A 15 -2.42 -20.46 34.88
C GLN A 15 -1.84 -19.04 34.95
N ASP A 16 -1.02 -18.76 35.97
CA ASP A 16 -0.36 -17.47 36.16
C ASP A 16 0.69 -17.21 35.06
N GLU A 17 1.52 -18.21 34.75
CA GLU A 17 2.49 -18.13 33.65
C GLU A 17 1.80 -17.91 32.30
N HIS A 18 0.67 -18.58 32.05
CA HIS A 18 -0.13 -18.38 30.85
C HIS A 18 -0.64 -16.94 30.74
N GLN A 19 -1.15 -16.36 31.84
CA GLN A 19 -1.62 -14.97 31.87
C GLN A 19 -0.48 -13.99 31.61
N GLN A 20 0.67 -14.16 32.28
CA GLN A 20 1.85 -13.33 32.06
C GLN A 20 2.35 -13.39 30.62
N LEU A 21 2.29 -14.56 29.97
CA LEU A 21 2.67 -14.71 28.56
C LEU A 21 1.73 -13.95 27.63
N LEU A 22 0.42 -13.97 27.89
CA LEU A 22 -0.57 -13.23 27.10
C LEU A 22 -0.41 -11.71 27.26
N GLU A 23 -0.20 -11.24 28.48
CA GLU A 23 -0.01 -9.81 28.77
C GLU A 23 1.25 -9.27 28.08
N ARG A 24 2.37 -9.98 28.19
CA ARG A 24 3.64 -9.58 27.55
C ARG A 24 3.61 -9.62 26.03
N CYS A 25 2.68 -10.38 25.46
CA CYS A 25 2.52 -10.51 24.01
C CYS A 25 1.94 -9.23 23.38
N ASP A 26 1.27 -8.35 24.16
CA ASP A 26 0.76 -7.05 23.73
C ASP A 26 -0.04 -7.11 22.41
N GLY A 27 -1.01 -8.03 22.36
CA GLY A 27 -1.89 -8.23 21.20
C GLY A 27 -1.23 -8.91 19.98
N LYS A 28 0.06 -9.25 20.02
CA LYS A 28 0.69 -10.07 18.98
C LYS A 28 0.22 -11.53 19.09
N GLN A 29 0.48 -12.33 18.07
CA GLN A 29 0.36 -13.79 18.21
C GLN A 29 1.49 -14.32 19.11
N LEU A 30 1.14 -15.09 20.14
CA LEU A 30 2.10 -15.60 21.14
C LEU A 30 3.29 -16.34 20.49
N ALA A 31 3.04 -17.16 19.47
CA ALA A 31 4.10 -17.86 18.74
C ALA A 31 5.04 -16.91 17.94
N ALA A 32 4.54 -15.77 17.47
CA ALA A 32 5.36 -14.77 16.79
C ALA A 32 6.20 -13.99 17.82
N TRP A 33 5.59 -13.59 18.93
CA TRP A 33 6.27 -12.92 20.04
C TRP A 33 7.36 -13.80 20.67
N MET A 34 7.07 -15.07 20.96
CA MET A 34 8.07 -16.00 21.52
C MET A 34 9.28 -16.18 20.60
N ARG A 35 9.11 -16.23 19.27
CA ARG A 35 10.26 -16.31 18.35
C ARG A 35 11.07 -15.02 18.35
N GLN A 36 10.40 -13.88 18.43
CA GLN A 36 11.08 -12.60 18.54
C GLN A 36 11.95 -12.55 19.79
N ILE A 37 11.42 -12.98 20.95
CA ILE A 37 12.12 -12.94 22.23
C ILE A 37 13.19 -14.04 22.34
N CYS A 38 12.86 -15.30 22.02
CA CYS A 38 13.76 -16.44 22.22
C CYS A 38 14.83 -16.60 21.14
N LEU A 39 14.63 -16.04 19.94
CA LEU A 39 15.54 -16.19 18.80
C LEU A 39 16.12 -14.85 18.32
N ASP A 40 15.86 -13.76 19.04
CA ASP A 40 16.21 -12.37 18.66
C ASP A 40 15.81 -12.00 17.22
N THR A 41 14.73 -12.62 16.73
CA THR A 41 14.25 -12.37 15.36
C THR A 41 13.40 -11.12 15.35
N ARG A 42 13.96 -10.00 14.87
CA ARG A 42 13.13 -8.82 14.57
C ARG A 42 12.04 -9.24 13.57
N PRO A 43 10.74 -9.09 13.90
CA PRO A 43 9.69 -9.36 12.94
C PRO A 43 9.94 -8.49 11.71
N ALA A 44 9.78 -9.09 10.52
CA ALA A 44 9.77 -8.31 9.29
C ALA A 44 8.77 -7.17 9.51
N ARG A 45 9.23 -5.92 9.36
CA ARG A 45 8.35 -4.77 9.47
C ARG A 45 7.23 -5.01 8.46
N SER A 46 6.04 -5.38 8.94
CA SER A 46 4.84 -5.11 8.18
C SER A 46 4.85 -3.59 8.09
N SER A 47 5.25 -3.06 6.93
CA SER A 47 5.03 -1.65 6.65
C SER A 47 3.53 -1.47 6.84
N ARG A 48 3.13 -0.88 7.97
CA ARG A 48 1.77 -0.39 8.12
C ARG A 48 1.64 0.67 7.06
N LEU A 49 1.13 0.26 5.91
CA LEU A 49 0.72 1.19 4.88
C LEU A 49 -0.32 2.10 5.56
N PRO A 50 -0.31 3.41 5.24
CA PRO A 50 -1.37 4.29 5.71
C PRO A 50 -2.72 3.65 5.43
N SER A 51 -3.65 3.77 6.38
CA SER A 51 -5.03 3.38 6.12
C SER A 51 -5.58 4.36 5.08
N ILE A 52 -5.67 3.91 3.84
CA ILE A 52 -6.23 4.67 2.72
C ILE A 52 -7.65 4.16 2.49
N ASP A 53 -8.60 5.08 2.24
CA ASP A 53 -9.97 4.73 1.90
C ASP A 53 -10.01 3.70 0.73
N PRO A 54 -10.65 2.53 0.91
CA PRO A 54 -10.77 1.52 -0.14
C PRO A 54 -11.43 2.01 -1.42
N VAL A 55 -12.34 3.00 -1.34
CA VAL A 55 -12.97 3.63 -2.51
C VAL A 55 -11.93 4.44 -3.28
N LEU A 56 -11.11 5.22 -2.58
CA LEU A 56 -10.05 6.01 -3.19
C LEU A 56 -9.00 5.12 -3.88
N LEU A 57 -8.59 4.03 -3.25
CA LEU A 57 -7.66 3.06 -3.85
C LEU A 57 -8.22 2.44 -5.13
N ARG A 58 -9.52 2.11 -5.14
CA ARG A 58 -10.19 1.55 -6.32
C ARG A 58 -10.24 2.54 -7.47
N GLN A 59 -10.54 3.80 -7.17
CA GLN A 59 -10.55 4.87 -8.17
C GLN A 59 -9.14 5.08 -8.76
N LEU A 60 -8.11 5.10 -7.90
CA LEU A 60 -6.72 5.21 -8.33
C LEU A 60 -6.28 4.04 -9.22
N ALA A 61 -6.65 2.81 -8.85
CA ALA A 61 -6.42 1.63 -9.67
C ALA A 61 -7.15 1.71 -11.03
N GLY A 62 -8.39 2.21 -11.03
CA GLY A 62 -9.16 2.47 -12.25
C GLY A 62 -8.47 3.46 -13.20
N MET A 63 -7.96 4.56 -12.65
CA MET A 63 -7.19 5.56 -13.42
C MET A 63 -5.91 4.94 -14.02
N GLY A 64 -5.16 4.17 -13.23
CA GLY A 64 -3.98 3.45 -13.72
C GLY A 64 -4.29 2.44 -14.82
N ASN A 65 -5.41 1.73 -14.71
CA ASN A 65 -5.88 0.80 -15.74
C ASN A 65 -6.22 1.51 -17.06
N ASN A 66 -6.84 2.70 -17.00
CA ASN A 66 -7.13 3.50 -18.19
C ASN A 66 -5.85 3.97 -18.87
N LEU A 67 -4.88 4.49 -18.11
CA LEU A 67 -3.58 4.90 -18.65
C LEU A 67 -2.83 3.73 -19.31
N ASN A 68 -2.87 2.55 -18.68
CA ASN A 68 -2.25 1.35 -19.24
C ASN A 68 -2.92 0.89 -20.56
N GLN A 69 -4.25 1.01 -20.67
CA GLN A 69 -4.96 0.74 -21.91
C GLN A 69 -4.56 1.70 -23.03
N ILE A 70 -4.45 3.00 -22.72
CA ILE A 70 -3.99 4.02 -23.66
C ILE A 70 -2.55 3.70 -24.12
N ALA A 71 -1.64 3.41 -23.19
CA ALA A 71 -0.26 3.06 -23.52
C ALA A 71 -0.17 1.84 -24.43
N ARG A 72 -0.95 0.78 -24.14
CA ARG A 72 -1.02 -0.41 -25.01
C ARG A 72 -1.55 -0.08 -26.40
N LYS A 73 -2.56 0.79 -26.52
CA LYS A 73 -3.12 1.21 -27.81
C LYS A 73 -2.13 2.04 -28.63
N ILE A 74 -1.43 2.97 -27.99
CA ILE A 74 -0.36 3.77 -28.62
C ILE A 74 0.77 2.87 -29.13
N ASN A 75 1.20 1.91 -28.32
CA ASN A 75 2.32 1.02 -28.63
C ASN A 75 1.94 -0.15 -29.55
N GLY A 76 0.65 -0.47 -29.68
CA GLY A 76 0.14 -1.60 -30.45
C GLY A 76 0.05 -1.38 -31.97
N GLY A 77 0.45 -0.22 -32.48
CA GLY A 77 0.55 0.05 -33.92
C GLY A 77 -0.78 0.21 -34.68
N GLN A 78 -1.92 0.12 -33.99
CA GLN A 78 -3.26 0.26 -34.58
C GLN A 78 -3.66 1.71 -34.89
N TRP A 79 -2.91 2.69 -34.40
CA TRP A 79 -3.21 4.12 -34.51
C TRP A 79 -2.24 4.83 -35.44
N SER A 80 -2.75 5.80 -36.20
CA SER A 80 -1.92 6.63 -37.07
C SER A 80 -0.96 7.51 -36.24
N GLY A 81 0.01 8.14 -36.90
CA GLY A 81 0.85 9.13 -36.23
C GLY A 81 0.05 10.30 -35.65
N ALA A 82 -0.98 10.75 -36.38
CA ALA A 82 -1.84 11.86 -35.97
C ALA A 82 -2.69 11.51 -34.73
N ASP A 83 -3.28 10.31 -34.70
CA ASP A 83 -4.08 9.84 -33.55
C ASP A 83 -3.24 9.80 -32.27
N ARG A 84 -1.99 9.36 -32.39
CA ARG A 84 -1.05 9.31 -31.25
C ARG A 84 -0.71 10.69 -30.73
N VAL A 85 -0.42 11.64 -31.63
CA VAL A 85 -0.15 13.03 -31.24
C VAL A 85 -1.36 13.66 -30.55
N GLN A 86 -2.57 13.45 -31.07
CA GLN A 86 -3.80 13.99 -30.46
C GLN A 86 -4.04 13.46 -29.05
N VAL A 87 -3.82 12.16 -28.83
CA VAL A 87 -3.98 11.55 -27.51
C VAL A 87 -2.92 12.03 -26.52
N VAL A 88 -1.66 12.14 -26.96
CA VAL A 88 -0.58 12.71 -26.12
C VAL A 88 -0.90 14.16 -25.75
N ALA A 89 -1.37 14.97 -26.70
CA ALA A 89 -1.77 16.35 -26.44
C ALA A 89 -2.92 16.44 -25.41
N ALA A 90 -3.92 15.56 -25.52
CA ALA A 90 -5.01 15.49 -24.54
C ALA A 90 -4.50 15.09 -23.14
N LEU A 91 -3.59 14.12 -23.04
CA LEU A 91 -2.97 13.74 -21.76
C LEU A 91 -2.17 14.88 -21.14
N MET A 92 -1.41 15.63 -21.94
CA MET A 92 -0.68 16.83 -21.47
C MET A 92 -1.63 17.93 -20.98
N ALA A 93 -2.78 18.11 -21.65
CA ALA A 93 -3.79 19.07 -21.21
C ALA A 93 -4.43 18.67 -19.87
N ILE A 94 -4.68 17.37 -19.67
CA ILE A 94 -5.16 16.82 -18.39
C ILE A 94 -4.12 17.04 -17.29
N ASP A 95 -2.85 16.70 -17.55
CA ASP A 95 -1.74 16.89 -16.60
C ASP A 95 -1.61 18.36 -16.17
N ALA A 96 -1.60 19.29 -17.12
CA ALA A 96 -1.57 20.72 -16.82
C ALA A 96 -2.82 21.19 -16.05
N GLY A 97 -3.99 20.61 -16.32
CA GLY A 97 -5.22 20.87 -15.56
C GLY A 97 -5.15 20.39 -14.11
N LEU A 98 -4.62 19.18 -13.90
CA LEU A 98 -4.41 18.61 -12.58
C LEU A 98 -3.36 19.39 -11.78
N GLU A 99 -2.30 19.87 -12.43
CA GLU A 99 -1.28 20.70 -11.80
C GLU A 99 -1.89 22.02 -11.30
N ARG A 100 -2.69 22.69 -12.12
CA ARG A 100 -3.44 23.89 -11.70
C ARG A 100 -4.36 23.60 -10.52
N LEU A 101 -5.14 22.52 -10.59
CA LEU A 101 -6.04 22.12 -9.50
C LEU A 101 -5.27 21.87 -8.20
N ARG A 102 -4.11 21.21 -8.28
CA ARG A 102 -3.23 20.96 -7.13
C ARG A 102 -2.73 22.25 -6.50
N HIS A 103 -2.34 23.23 -7.31
CA HIS A 103 -1.96 24.55 -6.83
C HIS A 103 -3.12 25.26 -6.11
N THR A 104 -4.30 25.31 -6.74
CA THR A 104 -5.50 25.92 -6.15
C THR A 104 -5.90 25.27 -4.82
N VAL A 105 -5.88 23.93 -4.74
CA VAL A 105 -6.22 23.21 -3.49
C VAL A 105 -5.19 23.50 -2.39
N ARG A 106 -3.90 23.62 -2.72
CA ARG A 106 -2.86 23.97 -1.74
C ARG A 106 -2.96 25.41 -1.25
N GLU A 107 -3.28 26.34 -2.14
CA GLU A 107 -3.48 27.74 -1.80
C GLU A 107 -4.72 27.92 -0.90
N ASN A 108 -5.83 27.27 -1.24
CA ASN A 108 -7.07 27.35 -0.44
C ASN A 108 -6.97 26.59 0.89
N GLY A 109 -6.25 25.47 0.93
CA GLY A 109 -6.03 24.72 2.17
C GLY A 109 -5.10 25.43 3.17
N ALA A 110 -4.23 26.33 2.69
CA ALA A 110 -3.39 27.16 3.56
C ALA A 110 -4.15 28.31 4.24
N ASP A 111 -5.32 28.67 3.73
CA ASP A 111 -6.18 29.74 4.26
C ASP A 111 -7.21 29.23 5.29
N ASP A 112 -7.55 27.93 5.23
CA ASP A 112 -8.50 27.27 6.17
C ASP A 112 -7.84 26.88 7.51
N ASP A 113 -6.50 26.85 7.57
CA ASP A 113 -5.70 26.56 8.77
C ASP A 113 -5.36 27.84 9.58
N ARG A 114 -5.98 28.99 9.30
CA ARG A 114 -5.66 30.30 9.91
C ARG A 114 -6.75 30.87 10.82
#